data_AF-A0A371M005-F1
#
_entry.id   AF-A0A371M005-F1
#
_cell.length_a   1.000
_cell.length_b   1.000
_cell.length_c   1.000
_cell.angle_alpha   90.00
_cell.angle_beta   90.00
_cell.angle_gamma   90.00
#
_symmetry.space_group_name_H-M   'P 1'
#
loop_
_entity.id
_entity.type
_entity.pdbx_description
1 polymer ?
#
loop_
_entity_poly.entity_id
_entity_poly.type
_entity_poly.pdbx_seq_one_letter_code
_entity_poly.pdbx_strand_id
1 'polypeptide(L)'
;MTGADSSTTPWQGDVNEAVIADWKADTTTFERIRQVIDVTTNPQTASEVAERAHVSEPTARKHLSALAETGRVKVIAADDATRYMRAPQMLAMRRIADIHREHTKDEIRQAIRDLKDERQAIQEQYDATTIDELTLELESGADGWADLTRWQQIEQNLEIAQAALTLYDFDPDDSRSAAARLSDRGNTIRSRGALQDDGSHTTA
;
A
#
# COMPACT_ATOMS: atom_id res chain seq x y z
N MET A 1 -48.81 30.44 13.42
CA MET A 1 -49.04 29.02 13.05
C MET A 1 -47.85 28.61 12.21
N THR A 2 -46.78 28.20 12.88
CA THR A 2 -45.49 27.86 12.24
C THR A 2 -45.34 26.36 12.40
N GLY A 3 -45.28 25.65 11.26
CA GLY A 3 -45.09 24.20 11.23
C GLY A 3 -43.74 23.85 11.82
N ALA A 4 -43.76 23.11 12.92
CA ALA A 4 -42.58 22.53 13.54
C ALA A 4 -42.42 21.09 13.03
N ASP A 5 -41.21 20.84 12.52
CA ASP A 5 -40.49 19.57 12.50
C ASP A 5 -41.27 18.31 12.11
N SER A 6 -41.19 17.96 10.82
CA SER A 6 -41.21 16.56 10.40
C SER A 6 -39.96 15.86 10.94
N SER A 7 -40.13 15.32 12.14
CA SER A 7 -39.38 14.27 12.82
C SER A 7 -38.40 13.48 11.94
N THR A 8 -37.11 13.76 12.11
CA THR A 8 -36.04 12.79 11.84
C THR A 8 -36.22 11.64 12.82
N THR A 9 -36.87 10.56 12.39
CA THR A 9 -36.95 9.31 13.15
C THR A 9 -35.52 8.82 13.40
N PRO A 10 -35.06 8.71 14.66
CA PRO A 10 -33.76 8.13 14.95
C PRO A 10 -33.83 6.63 14.68
N TRP A 11 -32.85 6.12 13.93
CA TRP A 11 -32.70 4.72 13.52
C TRP A 11 -33.01 3.76 14.67
N GLN A 12 -34.08 2.97 14.52
CA GLN A 12 -34.42 1.87 15.43
C GLN A 12 -33.74 0.60 14.92
N GLY A 13 -32.57 0.32 15.49
CA GLY A 13 -31.75 -0.87 15.27
C GLY A 13 -30.38 -0.68 15.91
N ASP A 14 -29.68 -1.78 16.25
CA ASP A 14 -28.26 -1.69 16.54
C ASP A 14 -27.58 -1.18 15.26
N VAL A 15 -27.02 0.03 15.31
CA VAL A 15 -26.35 0.68 14.18
C VAL A 15 -25.32 -0.27 13.53
N ASN A 16 -24.71 -1.12 14.34
CA ASN A 16 -23.76 -2.13 13.87
C ASN A 16 -24.42 -3.21 12.99
N GLU A 17 -25.63 -3.66 13.33
CA GLU A 17 -26.35 -4.69 12.57
C GLU A 17 -26.81 -4.16 11.20
N ALA A 18 -27.31 -2.92 11.14
CA ALA A 18 -27.67 -2.27 9.88
C ALA A 18 -26.46 -2.08 8.96
N VAL A 19 -25.34 -1.59 9.51
CA VAL A 19 -24.08 -1.42 8.77
C VAL A 19 -23.55 -2.76 8.24
N ILE A 20 -23.65 -3.82 9.05
CA ILE A 20 -23.25 -5.18 8.62
C ILE A 20 -24.14 -5.69 7.49
N ALA A 21 -25.45 -5.44 7.56
CA ALA A 21 -26.40 -5.87 6.53
C ALA A 21 -26.13 -5.17 5.20
N ASP A 22 -25.95 -3.84 5.21
CA ASP A 22 -25.62 -3.05 4.03
C ASP A 22 -24.26 -3.50 3.45
N TRP A 23 -23.25 -3.66 4.31
CA TRP A 23 -21.93 -4.14 3.88
C TRP A 23 -22.00 -5.53 3.23
N LYS A 24 -22.80 -6.45 3.77
CA LYS A 24 -23.02 -7.78 3.16
C LYS A 24 -23.72 -7.70 1.81
N ALA A 25 -24.63 -6.75 1.62
CA ALA A 25 -25.32 -6.55 0.34
C ALA A 25 -24.38 -5.98 -0.74
N ASP A 26 -23.46 -5.09 -0.34
CA ASP A 26 -22.55 -4.39 -1.24
C ASP A 26 -21.26 -5.18 -1.55
N THR A 27 -21.03 -6.31 -0.88
CA THR A 27 -19.79 -7.09 -1.02
C THR A 27 -20.04 -8.56 -1.30
N THR A 28 -19.14 -9.15 -2.07
CA THR A 28 -19.03 -10.60 -2.18
C THR A 28 -18.33 -11.20 -0.95
N THR A 29 -18.54 -12.49 -0.72
CA THR A 29 -17.81 -13.29 0.29
C THR A 29 -16.29 -13.08 0.21
N PHE A 30 -15.75 -13.11 -1.01
CA PHE A 30 -14.33 -12.90 -1.23
C PHE A 30 -13.88 -11.49 -0.83
N GLU A 31 -14.65 -10.46 -1.20
CA GLU A 31 -14.33 -9.07 -0.84
C GLU A 31 -14.37 -8.84 0.66
N ARG A 32 -15.32 -9.43 1.39
CA ARG A 32 -15.34 -9.33 2.86
C ARG A 32 -14.10 -9.95 3.49
N ILE A 33 -13.73 -11.17 3.08
CA ILE A 33 -12.52 -11.83 3.57
C ILE A 33 -11.28 -11.00 3.22
N ARG A 34 -11.20 -10.46 2.01
CA ARG A 34 -10.10 -9.60 1.57
C ARG A 34 -10.00 -8.32 2.41
N GLN A 35 -11.12 -7.65 2.66
CA GLN A 35 -11.15 -6.42 3.46
C GLN A 35 -10.75 -6.69 4.91
N VAL A 36 -11.26 -7.77 5.52
CA VAL A 36 -10.87 -8.19 6.87
C VAL A 36 -9.38 -8.50 6.93
N ILE A 37 -8.86 -9.32 6.02
CA ILE A 37 -7.45 -9.73 6.08
C ILE A 37 -6.49 -8.57 5.77
N ASP A 38 -6.88 -7.61 4.91
CA ASP A 38 -6.07 -6.42 4.59
C ASP A 38 -5.82 -5.56 5.87
N VAL A 39 -6.70 -5.61 6.87
CA VAL A 39 -6.56 -4.88 8.16
C VAL A 39 -6.12 -5.76 9.34
N THR A 40 -6.01 -7.08 9.17
CA THR A 40 -5.61 -8.01 10.24
C THR A 40 -4.10 -7.99 10.42
N THR A 41 -3.65 -7.19 11.40
CA THR A 41 -2.23 -7.03 11.77
C THR A 41 -1.70 -8.14 12.67
N ASN A 42 -2.56 -8.68 13.53
CA ASN A 42 -2.24 -9.78 14.43
C ASN A 42 -2.69 -11.10 13.79
N PRO A 43 -1.90 -12.20 13.90
CA PRO A 43 -2.28 -13.49 13.34
C PRO A 43 -3.60 -14.01 13.91
N GLN A 44 -4.56 -14.33 13.03
CA GLN A 44 -5.89 -14.83 13.38
C GLN A 44 -6.17 -16.17 12.68
N THR A 45 -6.90 -17.05 13.35
CA THR A 45 -7.40 -18.30 12.79
C THR A 45 -8.42 -18.03 11.67
N ALA A 46 -8.67 -19.05 10.83
CA ALA A 46 -9.73 -18.94 9.82
C ALA A 46 -11.12 -18.70 10.44
N SER A 47 -11.36 -19.15 11.67
CA SER A 47 -12.63 -18.97 12.37
C SER A 47 -12.86 -17.52 12.78
N GLU A 48 -11.86 -16.89 13.39
CA GLU A 48 -11.90 -15.46 13.77
C GLU A 48 -12.07 -14.55 12.55
N VAL A 49 -11.38 -14.87 11.44
CA VAL A 49 -11.56 -14.14 10.18
C VAL A 49 -12.95 -14.37 9.59
N ALA A 50 -13.48 -15.60 9.68
CA ALA A 50 -14.81 -15.92 9.17
C ALA A 50 -15.93 -15.18 9.91
N GLU A 51 -15.81 -15.07 11.24
CA GLU A 51 -16.72 -14.31 12.08
C GLU A 51 -16.76 -12.84 11.66
N ARG A 52 -15.59 -12.21 11.55
CA ARG A 52 -15.45 -10.80 11.14
C ARG A 52 -15.90 -10.55 9.70
N ALA A 53 -15.73 -11.51 8.81
CA ALA A 53 -16.17 -11.42 7.41
C ALA A 53 -17.63 -11.87 7.21
N HIS A 54 -18.30 -12.33 8.27
CA HIS A 54 -19.62 -12.95 8.24
C HIS A 54 -19.78 -14.01 7.15
N VAL A 55 -18.88 -14.98 7.16
CA VAL A 55 -18.88 -16.14 6.25
C VAL A 55 -18.69 -17.41 7.07
N SER A 56 -18.87 -18.59 6.45
CA SER A 56 -18.53 -19.84 7.12
C SER A 56 -17.01 -20.05 7.19
N GLU A 57 -16.54 -20.68 8.27
CA GLU A 57 -15.11 -20.98 8.47
C GLU A 57 -14.48 -21.77 7.30
N PRO A 58 -15.11 -22.81 6.72
CA PRO A 58 -14.54 -23.50 5.56
C PRO A 58 -14.36 -22.58 4.35
N THR A 59 -15.27 -21.62 4.17
CA THR A 59 -15.20 -20.63 3.09
C THR A 59 -14.06 -19.65 3.32
N ALA A 60 -13.93 -19.12 4.53
CA ALA A 60 -12.81 -18.26 4.90
C ALA A 60 -11.47 -18.97 4.68
N ARG A 61 -11.33 -20.20 5.19
CA ARG A 61 -10.11 -21.02 5.02
C ARG A 61 -9.75 -21.19 3.55
N LYS A 62 -10.71 -21.55 2.70
CA LYS A 62 -10.47 -21.73 1.25
C LYS A 62 -9.91 -20.46 0.60
N HIS A 63 -10.53 -19.31 0.86
CA HIS A 63 -10.08 -18.04 0.27
C HIS A 63 -8.76 -17.54 0.86
N LEU A 64 -8.54 -17.71 2.17
CA LEU A 64 -7.29 -17.34 2.83
C LEU A 64 -6.11 -18.15 2.29
N SER A 65 -6.30 -19.45 2.03
CA SER A 65 -5.27 -20.28 1.39
C SER A 65 -4.96 -19.81 -0.03
N ALA A 66 -5.97 -19.52 -0.85
CA ALA A 66 -5.76 -18.99 -2.21
C ALA A 66 -5.05 -17.62 -2.18
N LEU A 67 -5.39 -16.75 -1.22
CA LEU A 67 -4.71 -15.48 -1.03
C LEU A 67 -3.26 -15.67 -0.55
N ALA A 68 -2.97 -16.70 0.24
CA ALA A 68 -1.62 -17.05 0.66
C ALA A 68 -0.76 -17.55 -0.51
N GLU A 69 -1.33 -18.35 -1.42
CA GLU A 69 -0.65 -18.82 -2.64
C GLU A 69 -0.17 -17.65 -3.52
N THR A 70 -0.93 -16.55 -3.55
CA THR A 70 -0.55 -15.32 -4.28
C THR A 70 0.32 -14.36 -3.47
N GLY A 71 0.77 -14.76 -2.27
CA GLY A 71 1.60 -13.93 -1.38
C GLY A 71 0.85 -12.78 -0.70
N ARG A 72 -0.47 -12.68 -0.85
CA ARG A 72 -1.29 -11.60 -0.30
C ARG A 72 -1.58 -11.77 1.19
N VAL A 73 -1.55 -13.01 1.66
CA VAL A 73 -1.74 -13.38 3.07
C VAL A 73 -0.52 -14.12 3.57
N LYS A 74 -0.04 -13.75 4.75
CA LYS A 74 1.00 -14.49 5.45
C LYS A 74 0.35 -15.58 6.30
N VAL A 75 0.83 -16.80 6.13
CA VAL A 75 0.42 -17.96 6.93
C VAL A 75 1.46 -18.18 8.02
N ILE A 76 0.99 -18.38 9.25
CA ILE A 76 1.79 -18.79 10.40
C ILE A 76 1.27 -20.14 10.87
N ALA A 77 2.09 -21.17 10.71
CA ALA A 77 1.82 -22.46 11.32
C ALA A 77 2.18 -22.37 12.80
N ALA A 78 1.21 -22.68 13.66
CA ALA A 78 1.40 -22.85 15.09
C ALA A 78 0.87 -24.24 15.50
N ASP A 79 1.28 -24.71 16.68
CA ASP A 79 1.01 -26.07 17.15
C ASP A 79 -0.49 -26.38 17.32
N ASP A 80 -1.29 -25.35 17.58
CA ASP A 80 -2.74 -25.45 17.83
C ASP A 80 -3.59 -25.17 16.58
N ALA A 81 -3.22 -24.17 15.78
CA ALA A 81 -3.97 -23.76 14.60
C ALA A 81 -3.15 -22.96 13.59
N THR A 82 -3.49 -23.12 12.31
CA THR A 82 -3.01 -22.22 11.25
C THR A 82 -3.61 -20.83 11.41
N ARG A 83 -2.73 -19.81 11.44
CA ARG A 83 -3.12 -18.41 11.52
C ARG A 83 -2.75 -17.65 10.26
N TYR A 84 -3.53 -16.62 9.99
CA TYR A 84 -3.48 -15.78 8.81
C TYR A 84 -3.39 -14.32 9.26
N MET A 85 -2.57 -13.55 8.56
CA MET A 85 -2.50 -12.10 8.73
C MET A 85 -2.20 -11.46 7.38
N ARG A 86 -2.38 -10.13 7.29
CA ARG A 86 -1.92 -9.37 6.12
C ARG A 86 -0.44 -9.68 5.86
N ALA A 87 -0.06 -9.91 4.61
CA ALA A 87 1.35 -10.08 4.26
C ALA A 87 2.08 -8.73 4.35
N PRO A 88 3.04 -8.54 5.29
CA PRO A 88 3.74 -7.27 5.42
C PRO A 88 4.52 -6.90 4.16
N GLN A 89 5.05 -7.90 3.45
CA GLN A 89 5.82 -7.70 2.22
C GLN A 89 4.95 -7.09 1.10
N MET A 90 3.69 -7.51 1.00
CA MET A 90 2.75 -6.96 0.02
C MET A 90 2.38 -5.51 0.31
N LEU A 91 2.26 -5.14 1.58
CA LEU A 91 2.02 -3.74 1.95
C LEU A 91 3.23 -2.87 1.60
N ALA A 92 4.44 -3.36 1.89
CA ALA A 92 5.68 -2.68 1.49
C ALA A 92 5.74 -2.49 -0.03
N MET A 93 5.48 -3.55 -0.80
CA MET A 93 5.50 -3.48 -2.27
C MET A 93 4.44 -2.50 -2.81
N ARG A 94 3.24 -2.46 -2.23
CA ARG A 94 2.22 -1.46 -2.60
C ARG A 94 2.72 -0.04 -2.37
N ARG A 95 3.29 0.24 -1.18
CA ARG A 95 3.84 1.57 -0.86
C ARG A 95 4.96 1.95 -1.83
N ILE A 96 5.85 1.02 -2.17
CA ILE A 96 6.91 1.25 -3.16
C ILE A 96 6.30 1.61 -4.52
N ALA A 97 5.30 0.86 -4.98
CA ALA A 97 4.62 1.12 -6.25
C ALA A 97 3.86 2.47 -6.26
N ASP A 98 3.30 2.88 -5.12
CA ASP A 98 2.67 4.20 -4.97
C ASP A 98 3.73 5.32 -5.05
N ILE A 99 4.87 5.15 -4.37
CA ILE A 99 6.01 6.09 -4.45
C ILE A 99 6.48 6.25 -5.90
N HIS A 100 6.63 5.17 -6.66
CA HIS A 100 7.03 5.25 -8.08
C HIS A 100 6.00 5.93 -8.98
N ARG A 101 4.71 5.87 -8.62
CA ARG A 101 3.63 6.50 -9.38
C ARG A 101 3.56 8.00 -9.14
N GLU A 102 3.85 8.42 -7.91
CA GLU A 102 3.61 9.77 -7.41
C GLU A 102 4.88 10.62 -7.33
N HIS A 103 6.06 10.00 -7.31
CA HIS A 103 7.34 10.68 -7.11
C HIS A 103 8.38 10.29 -8.16
N THR A 104 9.12 11.31 -8.59
CA THR A 104 10.33 11.16 -9.39
C THR A 104 11.49 10.66 -8.54
N LYS A 105 12.54 10.15 -9.20
CA LYS A 105 13.76 9.70 -8.53
C LYS A 105 14.38 10.78 -7.62
N ASP A 106 14.37 12.04 -8.05
CA ASP A 106 14.99 13.13 -7.28
C ASP A 106 14.13 13.55 -6.09
N GLU A 107 12.81 13.51 -6.21
CA GLU A 107 11.89 13.70 -5.07
C GLU A 107 12.05 12.60 -4.03
N ILE A 108 12.20 11.33 -4.45
CA ILE A 108 12.47 10.21 -3.52
C ILE A 108 13.79 10.45 -2.77
N ARG A 109 14.84 10.88 -3.48
CA ARG A 109 16.13 11.21 -2.84
C ARG A 109 16.03 12.37 -1.87
N GLN A 110 15.23 13.39 -2.20
CA GLN A 110 15.00 14.52 -1.31
C GLN A 110 14.25 14.07 -0.06
N ALA A 111 13.15 13.32 -0.21
CA ALA A 111 12.40 12.78 0.92
C ALA A 111 13.26 11.91 1.85
N ILE A 112 14.18 11.11 1.30
CA ILE A 112 15.15 10.34 2.12
C ILE A 112 16.08 11.26 2.93
N ARG A 113 16.52 12.39 2.36
CA ARG A 113 17.34 13.37 3.09
C ARG A 113 16.53 14.01 4.21
N ASP A 114 15.34 14.51 3.88
CA ASP A 114 14.46 15.19 4.84
C ASP A 114 14.13 14.29 6.04
N LEU A 115 13.82 13.01 5.78
CA LEU A 115 13.58 12.01 6.83
C LEU A 115 14.82 11.76 7.72
N LYS A 116 16.03 11.77 7.14
CA LYS A 116 17.27 11.60 7.92
C LYS A 116 17.56 12.83 8.79
N ASP A 117 17.33 14.02 8.26
CA ASP A 117 17.52 15.28 8.98
C ASP A 117 16.53 15.39 10.16
N GLU A 118 15.27 15.00 9.93
CA GLU A 118 14.25 14.96 10.99
C GLU A 118 14.59 13.93 12.07
N ARG A 119 15.07 12.74 11.69
CA ARG A 119 15.58 11.77 12.68
C ARG A 119 16.71 12.38 13.50
N GLN A 120 17.67 13.02 12.84
CA GLN A 120 18.81 13.61 13.51
C GLN A 120 18.39 14.70 14.50
N ALA A 121 17.37 15.51 14.17
CA ALA A 121 16.82 16.48 15.10
C ALA A 121 16.23 15.82 16.37
N ILE A 122 15.52 14.70 16.23
CA ILE A 122 15.02 13.93 17.39
C ILE A 122 16.20 13.35 18.19
N GLN A 123 17.20 12.78 17.51
CA GLN A 123 18.40 12.24 18.17
C GLN A 123 19.13 13.31 19.01
N GLU A 124 19.32 14.49 18.44
CA GLU A 124 19.98 15.63 19.12
C GLU A 124 19.14 16.20 20.26
N GLN A 125 17.80 16.21 20.13
CA GLN A 125 16.89 16.71 21.17
C GLN A 125 16.94 15.88 22.44
N TYR A 126 17.09 14.56 22.31
CA TYR A 126 17.08 13.63 23.43
C TYR A 126 18.46 13.06 23.78
N ASP A 127 19.52 13.42 23.05
CA ASP A 127 20.85 12.79 23.16
C ASP A 127 20.81 11.26 23.00
N ALA A 128 19.81 10.76 22.25
CA ALA A 128 19.57 9.34 22.04
C ALA A 128 19.95 8.95 20.61
N THR A 129 20.72 7.88 20.47
CA THR A 129 21.16 7.35 19.18
C THR A 129 20.23 6.28 18.62
N THR A 130 19.42 5.66 19.49
CA THR A 130 18.46 4.61 19.12
C THR A 130 17.08 4.81 19.73
N ILE A 131 16.07 4.20 19.11
CA ILE A 131 14.70 4.16 19.63
C ILE A 131 14.65 3.50 21.01
N ASP A 132 15.45 2.45 21.23
CA ASP A 132 15.50 1.74 22.51
C ASP A 132 16.09 2.62 23.64
N GLU A 133 17.15 3.37 23.34
CA GLU A 133 17.75 4.35 24.26
C GLU A 133 16.74 5.42 24.66
N LEU A 134 16.07 6.04 23.67
CA LEU A 134 15.01 7.01 23.94
C LEU A 134 13.86 6.39 24.77
N THR A 135 13.48 5.14 24.49
CA THR A 135 12.43 4.45 25.24
C THR A 135 12.79 4.24 26.71
N LEU A 136 14.07 3.99 27.02
CA LEU A 136 14.55 3.79 28.39
C LEU A 136 14.62 5.10 29.20
N GLU A 137 14.86 6.23 28.52
CA GLU A 137 14.97 7.55 29.16
C GLU A 137 13.61 8.22 29.39
N LEU A 138 12.59 7.89 28.58
CA LEU A 138 11.29 8.53 28.67
C LEU A 138 10.48 8.05 29.87
N GLU A 139 10.05 9.01 30.69
CA GLU A 139 9.09 8.79 31.76
C GLU A 139 7.64 8.69 31.23
N SER A 140 6.76 8.06 32.01
CA SER A 140 5.33 7.95 31.67
C SER A 140 4.66 9.33 31.59
N GLY A 141 4.06 9.66 30.45
CA GLY A 141 3.35 10.92 30.24
C GLY A 141 4.20 12.08 29.72
N ALA A 142 5.48 11.85 29.39
CA ALA A 142 6.34 12.82 28.74
C ALA A 142 5.92 13.09 27.28
N ASP A 143 6.11 14.32 26.80
CA ASP A 143 5.82 14.67 25.39
C ASP A 143 6.68 13.87 24.39
N GLY A 144 7.83 13.31 24.83
CA GLY A 144 8.72 12.53 23.98
C GLY A 144 8.19 11.18 23.49
N TRP A 145 7.05 10.69 24.01
CA TRP A 145 6.38 9.52 23.43
C TRP A 145 5.87 9.79 22.00
N ALA A 146 5.50 11.05 21.69
CA ALA A 146 5.12 11.44 20.34
C ALA A 146 6.34 11.42 19.41
N ASP A 147 7.48 11.92 19.87
CA ASP A 147 8.74 11.92 19.10
C ASP A 147 9.29 10.50 18.90
N LEU A 148 9.16 9.61 19.90
CA LEU A 148 9.47 8.19 19.76
C LEU A 148 8.63 7.53 18.66
N THR A 149 7.32 7.79 18.67
CA THR A 149 6.40 7.28 17.64
C THR A 149 6.76 7.85 16.27
N ARG A 150 7.11 9.14 16.21
CA ARG A 150 7.54 9.79 14.98
C ARG A 150 8.82 9.17 14.44
N TRP A 151 9.82 8.93 15.29
CA TRP A 151 11.06 8.28 14.90
C TRP A 151 10.82 6.86 14.39
N GLN A 152 10.00 6.04 15.06
CA GLN A 152 9.61 4.73 14.53
C GLN A 152 8.99 4.81 13.13
N GLN A 153 8.15 5.82 12.88
CA GLN A 153 7.58 6.07 11.56
C GLN A 153 8.64 6.53 10.54
N ILE A 154 9.60 7.36 10.94
CA ILE A 154 10.72 7.78 10.10
C ILE A 154 11.53 6.57 9.64
N GLU A 155 11.90 5.67 10.55
CA GLU A 155 12.67 4.47 10.20
C GLU A 155 11.91 3.60 9.18
N GLN A 156 10.62 3.34 9.43
CA GLN A 156 9.80 2.58 8.49
C GLN A 156 9.69 3.28 7.11
N ASN A 157 9.52 4.59 7.09
CA ASN A 157 9.42 5.34 5.83
C ASN A 157 10.76 5.36 5.08
N LEU A 158 11.89 5.44 5.80
CA LEU A 158 13.23 5.37 5.22
C LEU A 158 13.48 4.03 4.54
N GLU A 159 13.14 2.91 5.20
CA GLU A 159 13.28 1.57 4.62
C GLU A 159 12.51 1.46 3.29
N ILE A 160 11.26 1.91 3.27
CA ILE A 160 10.39 1.86 2.08
C ILE A 160 10.90 2.79 0.98
N ALA A 161 11.28 4.03 1.31
CA ALA A 161 11.79 4.98 0.32
C ALA A 161 13.13 4.55 -0.28
N GLN A 162 14.02 3.96 0.52
CA GLN A 162 15.29 3.40 0.04
C GLN A 162 15.08 2.17 -0.84
N ALA A 163 14.14 1.29 -0.48
CA ALA A 163 13.75 0.17 -1.32
C ALA A 163 13.15 0.66 -2.65
N ALA A 164 12.31 1.69 -2.63
CA ALA A 164 11.78 2.31 -3.83
C ALA A 164 12.89 2.91 -4.71
N LEU A 165 13.85 3.64 -4.13
CA LEU A 165 14.99 4.18 -4.87
C LEU A 165 15.83 3.07 -5.52
N THR A 166 16.09 1.99 -4.76
CA THR A 166 16.84 0.82 -5.24
C THR A 166 16.12 0.14 -6.41
N LEU A 167 14.80 -0.04 -6.29
CA LEU A 167 13.98 -0.63 -7.35
C LEU A 167 13.85 0.28 -8.57
N TYR A 168 13.86 1.60 -8.40
CA TYR A 168 13.87 2.56 -9.51
C TYR A 168 15.12 2.37 -10.41
N ASP A 169 16.25 2.01 -9.78
CA ASP A 169 17.50 1.74 -10.49
C ASP A 169 17.57 0.34 -11.10
N PHE A 170 16.74 -0.57 -10.62
CA PHE A 170 16.61 -1.92 -11.15
C PHE A 170 15.66 -1.93 -12.37
N ASP A 171 16.17 -2.27 -13.55
CA ASP A 171 15.35 -2.50 -14.75
C ASP A 171 15.27 -4.02 -15.02
N PRO A 172 14.28 -4.74 -14.47
CA PRO A 172 14.21 -6.20 -14.57
C PRO A 172 13.98 -6.71 -16.00
N ASP A 173 13.28 -5.94 -16.82
CA ASP A 173 12.79 -6.35 -18.14
C ASP A 173 13.55 -5.69 -19.30
N ASP A 174 14.59 -4.90 -19.01
CA ASP A 174 15.19 -3.98 -19.99
C ASP A 174 14.10 -3.10 -20.64
N SER A 175 13.12 -2.68 -19.83
CA SER A 175 11.91 -1.97 -20.27
C SER A 175 12.25 -0.63 -20.90
N ARG A 176 13.33 0.02 -20.45
CA ARG A 176 13.86 1.22 -21.10
C ARG A 176 14.32 0.93 -22.52
N SER A 177 14.89 -0.24 -22.77
CA SER A 177 15.23 -0.67 -24.12
C SER A 177 14.03 -1.19 -24.91
N ALA A 178 13.04 -1.80 -24.26
CA ALA A 178 11.77 -2.16 -24.91
C ALA A 178 11.04 -0.91 -25.43
N ALA A 179 10.98 0.15 -24.62
CA ALA A 179 10.47 1.45 -25.02
C ALA A 179 11.33 2.07 -26.14
N ALA A 180 12.66 2.00 -26.04
CA ALA A 180 13.56 2.48 -27.09
C ALA A 180 13.35 1.74 -28.43
N ARG A 181 13.13 0.42 -28.41
CA ARG A 181 12.82 -0.38 -29.62
C ARG A 181 11.49 0.02 -30.26
N LEU A 182 10.48 0.39 -29.47
CA LEU A 182 9.21 0.90 -30.00
C LEU A 182 9.39 2.28 -30.65
N SER A 183 10.19 3.16 -30.03
CA SER A 183 10.54 4.49 -30.58
C SER A 183 11.30 4.40 -31.91
N ASP A 184 12.28 3.48 -32.00
CA ASP A 184 13.11 3.27 -33.20
C ASP A 184 12.29 2.70 -34.38
N ARG A 185 11.32 1.82 -34.07
CA ARG A 185 10.38 1.26 -35.06
C ARG A 185 9.41 2.31 -35.62
N GLY A 186 9.05 3.34 -34.86
CA GLY A 186 8.28 4.48 -35.35
C GLY A 186 9.09 5.41 -36.26
N ASN A 187 10.38 5.57 -35.99
CA ASN A 187 11.27 6.43 -36.78
C ASN A 187 11.62 5.83 -38.15
N THR A 188 11.80 4.50 -38.22
CA THR A 188 12.05 3.75 -39.48
C THR A 188 10.85 3.70 -40.43
N ILE A 189 9.62 3.84 -39.93
CA ILE A 189 8.40 3.90 -40.76
C ILE A 189 8.21 5.30 -41.37
N ARG A 190 8.47 6.37 -40.60
CA ARG A 190 8.37 7.75 -41.11
C ARG A 190 9.44 8.06 -42.17
N SER A 191 10.64 7.51 -42.03
CA SER A 191 11.73 7.67 -43.00
C SER A 191 11.53 6.89 -44.31
N ARG A 192 10.67 5.85 -44.33
CA ARG A 192 10.28 5.15 -45.57
C ARG A 192 9.14 5.82 -46.34
N GLY A 193 8.37 6.72 -45.72
CA GLY A 193 7.23 7.39 -46.34
C GLY A 193 7.56 8.70 -47.06
N ALA A 194 8.82 9.18 -46.99
CA ALA A 194 9.23 10.49 -47.51
C ALA A 194 9.96 10.42 -48.87
N LEU A 195 9.68 9.41 -49.70
CA LEU A 195 10.33 9.25 -51.01
C LEU A 195 9.34 8.90 -52.13
N GLN A 196 8.32 9.73 -52.36
CA GLN A 196 7.69 9.85 -53.69
C GLN A 196 6.77 11.06 -53.78
N ASP A 197 7.35 12.25 -53.80
CA ASP A 197 6.77 13.36 -54.54
C ASP A 197 7.91 14.26 -54.98
N ASP A 198 8.40 14.04 -56.20
CA ASP A 198 8.94 15.17 -56.96
C ASP A 198 8.58 14.98 -58.42
N GLY A 199 7.69 15.86 -58.87
CA GLY A 199 7.24 15.94 -60.23
C GLY A 199 8.35 16.45 -61.14
N SER A 200 8.29 16.07 -62.40
CA SER A 200 8.98 16.79 -63.48
C SER A 200 8.19 16.66 -64.77
N HIS A 201 7.35 17.66 -64.97
CA HIS A 201 7.07 18.40 -66.20
C HIS A 201 7.70 17.92 -67.54
N THR A 202 6.82 17.60 -68.49
CA THR A 202 6.61 18.23 -69.83
C THR A 202 7.79 18.45 -70.81
N THR A 203 7.47 18.17 -72.10
CA THR A 203 8.07 18.49 -73.43
C THR A 203 8.82 17.32 -74.10
N ALA A 204 8.55 16.92 -75.35
CA ALA A 204 7.84 17.49 -76.49
C ALA A 204 7.12 16.42 -77.32
#